data_AF-A0A8K0CQ33-F1
#
_entry.id   AF-A0A8K0CQ33-F1
#
_cell.length_a   1.000
_cell.length_b   1.000
_cell.length_c   1.000
_cell.angle_alpha   90.00
_cell.angle_beta   90.00
_cell.angle_gamma   90.00
#
_symmetry.space_group_name_H-M   'P 1'
#
loop_
_entity.id
_entity.type
_entity.pdbx_description
1 polymer ?
#
loop_
_entity_poly.entity_id
_entity_poly.type
_entity_poly.pdbx_seq_one_letter_code
_entity_poly.pdbx_strand_id
1 'polypeptide(L)'
;MIWGCTTTSEVLLKTQLLPFVKKCFRTTKRCIIQDDSTPCHRAKKVRDFMKTEGVVQLTRSGNSPDLNQIENCWYLMSKRLIRHKLSSKQELINTIRKVWHEEINEKYLKTLIQFMPRRIKADIKVHG
;
A
#
# COMPACT_ATOMS: atom_id res chain seq x y z
N MET A 1 6.00 -2.35 16.11
CA MET A 1 7.18 -2.66 15.28
C MET A 1 7.40 -1.48 14.34
N ILE A 2 8.36 -0.61 14.65
CA ILE A 2 8.62 0.63 13.90
C ILE A 2 9.69 0.31 12.85
N TRP A 3 9.31 0.26 11.58
CA TRP A 3 10.27 0.27 10.47
C TRP A 3 10.41 1.71 9.98
N GLY A 4 11.48 2.38 10.39
CA GLY A 4 11.76 3.76 10.02
C GLY A 4 13.24 3.95 9.73
N CYS A 5 13.63 3.77 8.47
CA CYS A 5 14.83 4.40 7.93
C CYS A 5 14.37 5.34 6.81
N THR A 6 14.36 6.64 7.10
CA THR A 6 13.93 7.70 6.18
C THR A 6 14.72 7.71 4.88
N THR A 7 15.96 7.22 4.90
CA THR A 7 16.81 7.04 3.71
C THR A 7 16.28 5.94 2.79
N THR A 8 15.77 4.84 3.36
CA THR A 8 15.18 3.74 2.59
C THR A 8 13.87 4.16 1.93
N SER A 9 13.06 4.97 2.62
CA SER A 9 11.79 5.47 2.07
C SER A 9 12.02 6.33 0.83
N GLU A 10 12.92 7.33 0.88
CA GLU A 10 13.15 8.19 -0.28
C GLU A 10 13.72 7.44 -1.50
N VAL A 11 14.68 6.54 -1.27
CA VAL A 11 15.24 5.69 -2.34
C VAL A 11 14.16 4.80 -2.94
N LEU A 12 13.32 4.18 -2.12
CA LEU A 12 12.21 3.35 -2.61
C LEU A 12 11.20 4.16 -3.44
N LEU A 13 10.84 5.35 -2.97
CA LEU A 13 9.93 6.23 -3.68
C LEU A 13 10.51 6.64 -5.05
N LYS A 14 11.78 7.05 -5.09
CA LYS A 14 12.48 7.44 -6.32
C LYS A 14 12.68 6.29 -7.30
N THR A 15 13.09 5.13 -6.80
CA THR A 15 13.53 4.02 -7.66
C THR A 15 12.42 3.07 -8.05
N GLN A 16 11.36 2.95 -7.25
CA GLN A 16 10.27 2.01 -7.49
C GLN A 16 8.96 2.73 -7.79
N LEU A 17 8.52 3.62 -6.90
CA LEU A 17 7.18 4.20 -6.98
C LEU A 17 7.03 5.15 -8.17
N LEU A 18 7.90 6.14 -8.32
CA LEU A 18 7.78 7.13 -9.39
C LEU A 18 7.90 6.53 -10.80
N PRO A 19 8.87 5.62 -11.08
CA PRO A 19 8.92 4.95 -12.37
C PRO A 19 7.66 4.14 -12.66
N PHE A 20 7.11 3.45 -11.65
CA PHE A 20 5.85 2.72 -11.80
C PHE A 20 4.67 3.65 -12.12
N VAL A 21 4.51 4.75 -11.37
CA VAL A 21 3.45 5.75 -11.62
C VAL A 21 3.59 6.36 -13.01
N LYS A 22 4.80 6.75 -13.42
CA LYS A 22 5.05 7.29 -14.76
C LYS A 22 4.76 6.26 -15.85
N LYS A 23 5.10 4.99 -15.65
CA LYS A 23 4.78 3.88 -16.56
C LYS A 23 3.27 3.69 -16.71
N CYS A 24 2.51 3.70 -15.62
CA CYS A 24 1.07 3.44 -15.64
C CYS A 24 0.24 4.67 -16.07
N PHE A 25 0.60 5.87 -15.62
CA PHE A 25 -0.23 7.07 -15.74
C PHE A 25 0.38 8.18 -16.61
N ARG A 26 1.60 7.97 -17.16
CA ARG A 26 2.39 8.94 -17.96
C ARG A 26 2.85 10.20 -17.21
N THR A 27 2.25 10.48 -16.07
CA THR A 27 2.53 11.64 -15.22
C THR A 27 2.18 11.33 -13.76
N THR A 28 2.89 11.97 -12.84
CA THR A 28 2.63 11.91 -11.40
C THR A 28 1.45 12.78 -10.98
N LYS A 29 1.14 13.85 -11.75
CA LYS A 29 0.11 14.85 -11.42
C LYS A 29 -1.34 14.33 -11.48
N ARG A 30 -1.55 13.15 -12.07
CA ARG A 30 -2.88 12.51 -12.18
C ARG A 30 -3.07 11.37 -11.19
N CYS A 31 -2.14 11.20 -10.25
CA CYS A 31 -2.14 10.10 -9.30
C CYS A 31 -2.28 10.65 -7.87
N ILE A 32 -3.21 10.06 -7.13
CA ILE A 32 -3.30 10.21 -5.69
C ILE A 32 -2.79 8.91 -5.08
N ILE A 33 -1.81 9.01 -4.19
CA ILE A 33 -1.21 7.86 -3.51
C ILE A 33 -1.81 7.74 -2.12
N GLN A 34 -2.26 6.55 -1.80
CA GLN A 34 -2.71 6.19 -0.46
C GLN A 34 -1.65 5.36 0.24
N ASP A 35 -1.35 5.71 1.49
CA ASP A 35 -0.47 4.97 2.42
C ASP A 35 -1.14 4.87 3.81
N ASP A 36 -0.41 4.31 4.78
CA ASP A 36 -0.86 4.09 6.17
C ASP A 36 -0.74 5.31 7.10
N SER A 37 -0.37 6.49 6.58
CA SER A 37 -0.12 7.70 7.36
C SER A 37 0.90 7.57 8.49
N THR A 38 1.78 6.55 8.47
CA THR A 38 2.78 6.38 9.52
C THR A 38 3.75 7.57 9.61
N PRO A 39 4.37 7.82 10.79
CA PRO A 39 5.26 8.96 10.98
C PRO A 39 6.39 9.07 9.96
N CYS A 40 6.93 7.94 9.48
CA CYS A 40 7.98 7.93 8.45
C CYS A 40 7.45 8.39 7.08
N HIS A 41 6.25 7.99 6.68
CA HIS A 41 5.60 8.44 5.43
C HIS A 41 5.09 9.89 5.50
N ARG A 42 4.97 10.43 6.72
CA ARG A 42 4.61 11.83 6.97
C ARG A 42 5.81 12.69 7.35
N ALA A 43 7.04 12.18 7.36
CA ALA A 43 8.21 12.98 7.65
C ALA A 43 8.33 14.17 6.69
N LYS A 44 8.82 15.33 7.18
CA LYS A 44 8.96 16.56 6.37
C LYS A 44 9.66 16.29 5.04
N LYS A 45 10.80 15.58 5.08
CA LYS A 45 11.57 15.21 3.90
C LYS A 45 10.75 14.45 2.85
N VAL A 46 9.92 13.49 3.29
CA VAL A 46 9.08 12.69 2.39
C VAL A 46 7.99 13.56 1.76
N ARG A 47 7.33 14.42 2.55
CA ARG A 47 6.29 15.33 2.04
C ARG A 47 6.85 16.33 1.03
N ASP A 48 8.00 16.93 1.34
CA ASP A 48 8.68 17.89 0.47
C ASP A 48 9.10 17.21 -0.86
N PHE A 49 9.58 15.98 -0.78
CA PHE A 49 9.89 15.16 -1.95
C PHE A 49 8.66 14.88 -2.81
N MET A 50 7.57 14.36 -2.23
CA MET A 50 6.33 14.08 -2.95
C MET A 50 5.75 15.34 -3.61
N LYS A 51 5.79 16.48 -2.91
CA LYS A 51 5.35 17.77 -3.44
C LYS A 51 6.18 18.20 -4.64
N THR A 52 7.51 18.05 -4.58
CA THR A 52 8.44 18.38 -5.67
C THR A 52 8.14 17.54 -6.92
N GLU A 53 7.81 16.26 -6.72
CA GLU A 53 7.47 15.32 -7.80
C GLU A 53 6.02 15.46 -8.29
N GLY A 54 5.23 16.39 -7.73
CA GLY A 54 3.84 16.62 -8.10
C GLY A 54 2.91 15.46 -7.73
N VAL A 55 3.28 14.66 -6.73
CA VAL A 55 2.49 13.53 -6.22
C VAL A 55 1.62 14.00 -5.06
N VAL A 56 0.33 13.70 -5.13
CA VAL A 56 -0.62 14.00 -4.05
C VAL A 56 -0.75 12.79 -3.14
N GLN A 57 -0.49 12.94 -1.85
CA GLN A 57 -0.78 11.92 -0.84
C GLN A 57 -2.20 12.13 -0.31
N LEU A 58 -2.99 11.05 -0.26
CA LEU A 58 -4.32 11.07 0.34
C LEU A 58 -4.20 11.36 1.84
N THR A 59 -4.76 12.48 2.28
CA THR A 59 -4.80 12.83 3.71
C THR A 59 -5.95 12.05 4.35
N ARG A 60 -5.62 11.21 5.33
CA ARG A 60 -6.60 10.43 6.11
C ARG A 60 -6.61 10.96 7.55
N SER A 61 -7.79 11.23 8.11
CA SER A 61 -7.96 11.29 9.57
C SER A 61 -7.63 9.91 10.14
N GLY A 62 -6.87 9.86 11.24
CA GLY A 62 -6.20 8.63 11.70
C GLY A 62 -7.11 7.45 12.06
N ASN A 63 -6.50 6.26 12.08
CA ASN A 63 -6.96 4.99 12.67
C ASN A 63 -8.01 4.11 11.94
N SER A 64 -8.25 4.27 10.63
CA SER A 64 -9.10 3.32 9.87
C SER A 64 -8.28 2.43 8.93
N PRO A 65 -7.62 1.35 9.43
CA PRO A 65 -6.92 0.38 8.58
C PRO A 65 -7.86 -0.28 7.57
N ASP A 66 -9.16 -0.38 7.91
CA ASP A 66 -10.21 -0.93 7.03
C ASP A 66 -10.37 -0.20 5.69
N LEU A 67 -9.89 1.02 5.62
CA LEU A 67 -9.95 1.85 4.42
C LEU A 67 -8.63 1.83 3.63
N ASN A 68 -7.59 1.14 4.11
CA ASN A 68 -6.36 0.88 3.36
C ASN A 68 -6.45 -0.50 2.70
N GLN A 69 -6.63 -0.52 1.37
CA GLN A 69 -6.90 -1.76 0.63
C GLN A 69 -5.71 -2.73 0.65
N ILE A 70 -4.48 -2.24 0.85
CA ILE A 70 -3.29 -3.10 0.96
C ILE A 70 -3.38 -4.03 2.18
N GLU A 71 -4.09 -3.64 3.24
CA GLU A 71 -4.34 -4.51 4.41
C GLU A 71 -5.16 -5.73 4.03
N ASN A 72 -6.07 -5.61 3.06
CA ASN A 72 -6.83 -6.75 2.54
C ASN A 72 -5.95 -7.67 1.69
N CYS A 73 -4.96 -7.13 0.98
CA CYS A 73 -3.95 -7.93 0.29
C CYS A 73 -3.09 -8.69 1.32
N TRP A 74 -2.60 -8.01 2.36
CA TRP A 74 -1.83 -8.64 3.44
C TRP A 74 -2.61 -9.74 4.17
N TYR A 75 -3.89 -9.49 4.46
CA TYR A 75 -4.77 -10.49 5.06
C TYR A 75 -4.92 -11.73 4.18
N LEU A 76 -5.20 -11.55 2.88
CA LEU A 76 -5.31 -12.67 1.94
C LEU A 76 -4.01 -13.47 1.85
N MET A 77 -2.88 -12.78 1.70
CA MET A 77 -1.57 -13.43 1.63
C MET A 77 -1.26 -14.21 2.91
N SER A 78 -1.44 -13.60 4.08
CA SER A 78 -1.24 -14.26 5.38
C SER A 78 -2.07 -15.53 5.50
N LYS A 79 -3.35 -15.47 5.10
CA LYS A 79 -4.26 -16.62 5.09
C LYS A 79 -3.80 -17.76 4.18
N ARG A 80 -3.14 -17.45 3.06
CA ARG A 80 -2.54 -18.46 2.18
C ARG A 80 -1.25 -19.02 2.77
N LEU A 81 -0.37 -18.16 3.26
CA LEU A 81 0.93 -18.55 3.81
C LEU A 81 0.81 -19.53 4.99
N ILE A 82 -0.18 -19.34 5.87
CA ILE A 82 -0.43 -20.23 7.03
C ILE A 82 -0.71 -21.69 6.60
N ARG A 83 -1.14 -21.92 5.36
CA ARG A 83 -1.39 -23.27 4.82
C ARG A 83 -0.12 -23.99 4.38
N HIS A 84 1.01 -23.29 4.28
CA HIS A 84 2.27 -23.87 3.88
C HIS A 84 3.14 -24.15 5.10
N LYS A 85 3.74 -25.34 5.15
CA LYS A 85 4.85 -25.61 6.07
C LYS A 85 6.12 -25.06 5.43
N LEU A 86 6.55 -23.90 5.89
CA LEU A 86 7.74 -23.20 5.38
C LEU A 86 8.89 -23.40 6.36
N SER A 87 10.03 -23.88 5.87
CA SER A 87 11.17 -24.29 6.70
C SER A 87 12.41 -23.40 6.49
N SER A 88 12.41 -22.54 5.48
CA SER A 88 13.49 -21.58 5.23
C SER A 88 13.01 -20.20 4.82
N LYS A 89 13.89 -19.20 5.00
CA LYS A 89 13.67 -17.84 4.50
C LYS A 89 13.45 -17.81 2.99
N GLN A 90 14.17 -18.64 2.23
CA GLN A 90 14.05 -18.66 0.78
C GLN A 90 12.70 -19.23 0.33
N GLU A 91 12.22 -20.29 0.99
CA GLU A 91 10.88 -20.84 0.76
C GLU A 91 9.80 -19.81 1.09
N LEU A 92 9.94 -19.07 2.19
CA LEU A 92 9.02 -18.00 2.54
C LEU A 92 8.97 -16.92 1.46
N ILE A 93 10.12 -16.41 1.00
CA ILE A 93 10.19 -15.38 -0.05
C ILE A 93 9.56 -15.89 -1.35
N ASN A 94 9.87 -17.12 -1.75
CA ASN A 94 9.34 -17.71 -2.97
C ASN A 94 7.82 -17.90 -2.88
N THR A 95 7.31 -18.35 -1.73
CA THR A 95 5.88 -18.55 -1.50
C THR A 95 5.13 -17.22 -1.46
N ILE A 96 5.69 -16.19 -0.81
CA ILE A 96 5.12 -14.83 -0.81
C ILE A 96 4.98 -14.31 -2.25
N ARG A 97 6.03 -14.43 -3.07
CA ARG A 97 6.02 -14.02 -4.48
C ARG A 97 4.95 -14.78 -5.26
N LYS A 98 4.91 -16.11 -5.11
CA LYS A 98 3.92 -16.97 -5.78
C LYS A 98 2.49 -16.54 -5.44
N VAL A 99 2.17 -16.45 -4.15
CA VAL A 99 0.84 -16.03 -3.67
C VAL A 99 0.48 -14.63 -4.17
N TRP A 100 1.43 -13.69 -4.13
CA TRP A 100 1.21 -12.34 -4.66
C TRP A 100 0.79 -12.37 -6.14
N HIS A 101 1.56 -13.08 -6.98
CA HIS A 101 1.30 -13.13 -8.42
C HIS A 101 0.02 -13.88 -8.78
N GLU A 102 -0.34 -14.95 -8.05
CA GLU A 102 -1.50 -15.77 -8.36
C GLU A 102 -2.82 -15.17 -7.82
N GLU A 103 -2.78 -14.61 -6.60
CA GLU A 103 -3.99 -14.22 -5.87
C GLU A 103 -4.29 -12.72 -5.97
N ILE A 104 -3.26 -11.85 -6.02
CA ILE A 104 -3.42 -10.40 -6.11
C ILE A 104 -3.50 -9.97 -7.59
N ASN A 105 -4.47 -10.55 -8.29
CA ASN A 105 -4.73 -10.26 -9.69
C ASN A 105 -5.69 -9.08 -9.88
N GLU A 106 -5.84 -8.62 -11.13
CA GLU A 106 -6.68 -7.47 -11.48
C GLU A 106 -8.14 -7.62 -11.02
N LYS A 107 -8.70 -8.84 -11.11
CA LYS A 107 -10.07 -9.12 -10.66
C LYS A 107 -10.22 -8.90 -9.16
N TYR A 108 -9.27 -9.37 -8.36
CA TYR A 108 -9.26 -9.14 -6.92
C TYR A 108 -9.13 -7.65 -6.60
N LEU A 109 -8.19 -6.95 -7.23
CA LEU A 109 -7.98 -5.51 -7.02
C LEU A 109 -9.22 -4.67 -7.38
N LYS A 110 -9.89 -4.96 -8.51
CA LYS A 110 -11.15 -4.31 -8.88
C LYS A 110 -12.24 -4.53 -7.84
N THR A 111 -12.33 -5.74 -7.31
CA THR A 111 -13.29 -6.08 -6.25
C THR A 111 -13.04 -5.25 -4.98
N LEU A 112 -11.78 -5.13 -4.55
CA LEU A 112 -11.43 -4.29 -3.40
C LEU A 112 -11.85 -2.83 -3.60
N ILE A 113 -11.61 -2.28 -4.79
CA ILE A 113 -11.99 -0.90 -5.14
C ILE A 113 -13.52 -0.73 -5.11
N GLN A 114 -14.28 -1.67 -5.67
CA GLN A 114 -15.74 -1.62 -5.70
C GLN A 114 -16.38 -1.62 -4.31
N PHE A 115 -15.75 -2.24 -3.31
CA PHE A 115 -16.25 -2.25 -1.93
C PHE A 115 -15.93 -0.98 -1.13
N MET A 116 -15.09 -0.08 -1.64
CA MET A 116 -14.68 1.11 -0.91
C MET A 116 -15.81 2.03 -0.48
N PRO A 117 -16.81 2.36 -1.32
CA PRO A 117 -17.92 3.21 -0.89
C PRO A 117 -18.67 2.64 0.32
N ARG A 118 -18.85 1.31 0.37
CA ARG A 118 -19.49 0.63 1.51
C ARG A 118 -18.63 0.72 2.77
N ARG A 119 -17.31 0.52 2.65
CA ARG A 119 -16.37 0.61 3.78
C ARG A 119 -16.31 2.02 4.35
N ILE A 120 -16.27 3.04 3.48
CA ILE A 120 -16.29 4.45 3.88
C ILE A 120 -17.58 4.76 4.65
N LYS A 121 -18.75 4.31 4.14
CA LYS A 121 -20.02 4.48 4.87
C LYS A 121 -20.02 3.80 6.25
N ALA A 122 -19.44 2.61 6.35
CA ALA A 122 -19.32 1.90 7.62
C ALA A 122 -18.40 2.63 8.60
N ASP A 123 -17.26 3.14 8.12
CA ASP A 123 -16.30 3.90 8.93
C ASP A 123 -16.92 5.21 9.45
N ILE A 124 -17.61 5.96 8.59
CA ILE A 124 -18.35 7.17 8.99
C ILE A 124 -19.42 6.85 10.05
N LYS A 125 -20.10 5.72 9.95
CA LYS A 125 -21.10 5.33 10.97
C LYS A 125 -20.49 5.06 12.34
N VAL A 126 -19.23 4.60 12.39
CA VAL A 126 -18.56 4.21 13.64
C VAL A 126 -17.77 5.38 14.25
N HIS A 127 -17.17 6.23 13.42
CA HIS A 127 -16.21 7.27 13.83
C HIS A 127 -16.60 8.70 13.46
N GLY A 128 -17.70 8.90 12.73
CA GLY A 128 -18.20 10.21 12.27
C GLY A 128 -19.27 10.82 13.15
#